data_AF-A0A2T9YAC5-F1
#
_entry.id   AF-A0A2T9YAC5-F1
#
_cell.length_a   1.000
_cell.length_b   1.000
_cell.length_c   1.000
_cell.angle_alpha   90.00
_cell.angle_beta   90.00
_cell.angle_gamma   90.00
#
_symmetry.space_group_name_H-M   'P 1'
#
loop_
_entity.id
_entity.type
_entity.pdbx_description
1 polymer ?
#
loop_
_entity_poly.entity_id
_entity_poly.type
_entity_poly.pdbx_seq_one_letter_code
_entity_poly.pdbx_strand_id
1 'polypeptide(L)'
;MLFHKSTLFSCVLAQALIQKSVFADESKVQLQKNTDCLIPGRKCSAGKNGYDQCVDGKSKFVECKSDQKCIIVNDYFSSCVSRDAKQECKKDYDECIDGLNGHAFCYNGKLSFLKCNTNQKCHVVSSGIPFCVNTDRLGCEKGYRKCVDGKNGYDHCYNGMLLFNECSADKICTAINGNPPECTKIRPECGENYSKCIDGKNGYENCVDGKLSFVECTADQKCVPFGTKASCIIDEKCDETISTCNKEQTGFKECVNKEYVFRKCSDTEQCVADGKFASCKPKNPGPVCDQGSGKCVPNQNGYQECVNNDYVFRQCKDTEKCVDLRPFVATCQPKNPGLVCDQGTDTEKCVNNGFFASCKPKISDPVCDESIATCNDERTGFDECVDSELIFTECTAEQKCVPFGTKASCVRGD
;
A
#
# COMPACT_ATOMS: atom_id res chain seq x y z
N MET A 1 -7.83 -64.04 -72.46
CA MET A 1 -6.80 -63.11 -71.96
C MET A 1 -7.46 -61.73 -71.95
N LEU A 2 -7.95 -61.22 -70.82
CA LEU A 2 -7.17 -60.49 -69.80
C LEU A 2 -6.24 -59.45 -70.45
N PHE A 3 -6.55 -58.15 -70.31
CA PHE A 3 -5.76 -57.25 -69.47
C PHE A 3 -6.53 -55.96 -69.10
N HIS A 4 -6.36 -55.61 -67.82
CA HIS A 4 -6.77 -54.43 -67.08
C HIS A 4 -6.22 -53.09 -67.62
N LYS A 5 -6.95 -52.00 -67.31
CA LYS A 5 -6.53 -50.83 -66.49
C LYS A 5 -7.41 -49.62 -66.86
N SER A 6 -7.80 -48.69 -65.99
CA SER A 6 -7.80 -48.60 -64.54
C SER A 6 -8.55 -47.31 -64.19
N THR A 7 -9.57 -47.42 -63.33
CA THR A 7 -9.77 -46.58 -62.12
C THR A 7 -9.14 -45.19 -62.12
N LEU A 8 -9.85 -44.17 -62.61
CA LEU A 8 -9.57 -42.77 -62.25
C LEU A 8 -10.83 -41.87 -62.20
N PHE A 9 -12.03 -42.44 -62.03
CA PHE A 9 -13.27 -41.64 -62.03
C PHE A 9 -14.19 -41.86 -60.84
N SER A 10 -13.69 -42.46 -59.75
CA SER A 10 -14.53 -42.79 -58.58
C SER A 10 -14.05 -42.18 -57.27
N CYS A 11 -12.90 -41.50 -57.23
CA CYS A 11 -12.40 -40.86 -56.00
C CYS A 11 -12.76 -39.38 -55.84
N VAL A 12 -13.36 -38.72 -56.84
CA VAL A 12 -13.74 -37.29 -56.71
C VAL A 12 -15.18 -37.10 -56.20
N LEU A 13 -16.06 -38.11 -56.32
CA LEU A 13 -17.43 -38.00 -55.83
C LEU A 13 -17.64 -38.39 -54.35
N ALA A 14 -16.67 -39.05 -53.72
CA ALA A 14 -16.81 -39.50 -52.32
C ALA A 14 -16.39 -38.45 -51.28
N GLN A 15 -15.60 -37.43 -51.65
CA GLN A 15 -15.17 -36.37 -50.72
C GLN A 15 -16.13 -35.17 -50.66
N ALA A 16 -17.11 -35.07 -51.55
CA ALA A 16 -18.14 -34.03 -51.49
C ALA A 16 -19.36 -34.40 -50.62
N LEU A 17 -19.47 -35.67 -50.18
CA LEU A 17 -20.66 -36.18 -49.47
C LEU A 17 -20.45 -36.45 -47.96
N ILE A 18 -19.27 -36.20 -47.39
CA ILE A 18 -18.98 -36.45 -45.95
C ILE A 18 -18.61 -35.16 -45.17
N GLN A 19 -18.98 -33.97 -45.66
CA GLN A 19 -18.89 -32.72 -44.87
C GLN A 19 -20.20 -31.93 -44.77
N LYS A 20 -21.35 -32.60 -44.96
CA LYS A 20 -22.69 -32.03 -44.66
C LYS A 20 -23.39 -32.74 -43.50
N SER A 21 -22.64 -33.15 -42.49
CA SER A 21 -23.18 -33.80 -41.30
C SER A 21 -22.54 -33.29 -40.01
N VAL A 22 -22.60 -31.98 -39.76
CA VAL A 22 -22.73 -31.39 -38.41
C VAL A 22 -23.40 -30.02 -38.57
N PHE A 23 -24.74 -29.99 -38.51
CA PHE A 23 -25.58 -28.93 -37.93
C PHE A 23 -27.03 -29.37 -38.18
N ALA A 24 -27.45 -30.37 -37.41
CA ALA A 24 -28.85 -30.54 -37.06
C ALA A 24 -29.12 -29.57 -35.91
N ASP A 25 -29.91 -28.53 -36.13
CA ASP A 25 -31.32 -28.55 -35.75
C ASP A 25 -31.93 -27.17 -36.02
N GLU A 26 -32.59 -27.03 -37.17
CA GLU A 26 -33.77 -26.16 -37.28
C GLU A 26 -34.53 -26.58 -38.54
N SER A 27 -35.71 -27.12 -38.30
CA SER A 27 -36.60 -27.74 -39.28
C SER A 27 -37.08 -26.74 -40.32
N LYS A 28 -36.39 -26.66 -41.46
CA LYS A 28 -36.99 -26.15 -42.71
C LYS A 28 -38.02 -27.14 -43.23
N VAL A 29 -39.23 -27.04 -42.69
CA VAL A 29 -40.42 -27.51 -43.40
C VAL A 29 -40.55 -26.65 -44.66
N GLN A 30 -40.16 -27.22 -45.80
CA GLN A 30 -40.65 -26.78 -47.10
C GLN A 30 -42.16 -27.01 -47.12
N LEU A 31 -42.92 -25.99 -46.74
CA LEU A 31 -44.33 -25.90 -47.08
C LEU A 31 -44.42 -25.05 -48.34
N GLN A 32 -44.77 -25.67 -49.47
CA GLN A 32 -45.43 -24.98 -50.58
C GLN A 32 -46.64 -24.22 -49.99
N LYS A 33 -46.46 -22.94 -49.61
CA LYS A 33 -47.57 -22.07 -49.23
C LYS A 33 -48.09 -21.40 -50.48
N ASN A 34 -49.21 -21.92 -50.98
CA ASN A 34 -50.17 -21.15 -51.76
C ASN A 34 -50.45 -19.85 -50.99
N THR A 35 -49.83 -18.74 -51.40
CA THR A 35 -49.75 -17.51 -50.60
C THR A 35 -50.86 -16.57 -51.04
N ASP A 36 -52.10 -16.88 -50.66
CA ASP A 36 -53.28 -16.10 -51.05
C ASP A 36 -53.45 -14.79 -50.24
N CYS A 37 -52.54 -14.49 -49.32
CA CYS A 37 -52.62 -13.28 -48.50
C CYS A 37 -51.27 -12.54 -48.49
N LEU A 38 -51.10 -11.62 -49.45
CA LEU A 38 -49.89 -10.82 -49.68
C LEU A 38 -49.67 -9.69 -48.65
N ILE A 39 -50.66 -9.40 -47.79
CA ILE A 39 -50.59 -8.29 -46.83
C ILE A 39 -51.03 -8.81 -45.45
N PRO A 40 -50.14 -8.86 -44.44
CA PRO A 40 -50.56 -9.10 -43.06
C PRO A 40 -51.43 -7.92 -42.61
N GLY A 41 -52.69 -8.20 -42.25
CA GLY A 41 -53.66 -7.18 -41.89
C GLY A 41 -55.05 -7.73 -41.57
N ARG A 42 -55.84 -6.89 -40.89
CA ARG A 42 -57.28 -7.06 -40.75
C ARG A 42 -57.96 -6.03 -41.65
N LYS A 43 -58.78 -6.47 -42.60
CA LYS A 43 -59.50 -5.57 -43.52
C LYS A 43 -60.98 -5.90 -43.52
N CYS A 44 -61.86 -4.90 -43.34
CA CYS A 44 -63.29 -5.14 -43.48
C CYS A 44 -63.62 -5.76 -44.85
N SER A 45 -64.40 -6.83 -44.83
CA SER A 45 -64.72 -7.61 -46.03
C SER A 45 -65.87 -6.95 -46.80
N ALA A 46 -65.72 -6.79 -48.11
CA ALA A 46 -66.71 -6.11 -48.92
C ALA A 46 -68.06 -6.87 -48.91
N GLY A 47 -69.14 -6.16 -48.58
CA GLY A 47 -70.50 -6.73 -48.54
C GLY A 47 -70.80 -7.64 -47.35
N LYS A 48 -69.89 -7.76 -46.36
CA LYS A 48 -70.10 -8.57 -45.15
C LYS A 48 -69.84 -7.76 -43.88
N ASN A 49 -70.53 -8.11 -42.78
CA ASN A 49 -70.29 -7.49 -41.47
C ASN A 49 -69.15 -8.20 -40.74
N GLY A 50 -67.91 -7.97 -41.15
CA GLY A 50 -66.74 -8.62 -40.59
C GLY A 50 -65.46 -8.19 -41.28
N TYR A 51 -64.34 -8.77 -40.88
CA TYR A 51 -63.04 -8.52 -41.50
C TYR A 51 -62.34 -9.82 -41.87
N ASP A 52 -61.53 -9.76 -42.92
CA ASP A 52 -60.62 -10.82 -43.30
C ASP A 52 -59.29 -10.60 -42.55
N GLN A 53 -58.74 -11.67 -41.97
CA GLN A 53 -57.44 -11.68 -41.32
C GLN A 53 -56.55 -12.81 -41.86
N CYS A 54 -55.25 -12.56 -41.97
CA CYS A 54 -54.29 -13.59 -42.36
C CYS A 54 -53.85 -14.39 -41.14
N VAL A 55 -54.11 -15.70 -41.13
CA VAL A 55 -53.60 -16.65 -40.13
C VAL A 55 -52.83 -17.74 -40.85
N ASP A 56 -51.55 -17.89 -40.51
CA ASP A 56 -50.65 -18.88 -41.11
C ASP A 56 -50.56 -18.85 -42.65
N GLY A 57 -50.77 -17.69 -43.26
CA GLY A 57 -50.74 -17.51 -44.72
C GLY A 57 -52.06 -17.84 -45.42
N LYS A 58 -53.13 -18.11 -44.67
CA LYS A 58 -54.50 -18.29 -45.19
C LYS A 58 -55.39 -17.15 -44.72
N SER A 59 -56.24 -16.65 -45.62
CA SER A 59 -57.27 -15.68 -45.26
C SER A 59 -58.38 -16.37 -44.46
N LYS A 60 -58.74 -15.81 -43.31
CA LYS A 60 -59.84 -16.25 -42.46
C LYS A 60 -60.77 -15.06 -42.22
N PHE A 61 -62.05 -15.23 -42.55
CA PHE A 61 -63.08 -14.26 -42.26
C PHE A 61 -63.50 -14.35 -40.78
N VAL A 62 -63.59 -13.19 -40.11
CA VAL A 62 -64.10 -13.04 -38.75
C VAL A 62 -65.36 -12.19 -38.83
N GLU A 63 -66.49 -12.80 -38.50
CA GLU A 63 -67.79 -12.12 -38.49
C GLU A 63 -67.95 -11.27 -37.22
N CYS A 64 -68.39 -10.03 -37.38
CA CYS A 64 -68.79 -9.18 -36.27
C CYS A 64 -70.16 -9.63 -35.75
N LYS A 65 -70.40 -9.50 -34.45
CA LYS A 65 -71.72 -9.78 -33.85
C LYS A 65 -72.81 -8.90 -34.48
N SER A 66 -74.08 -9.32 -34.33
CA SER A 66 -75.23 -8.59 -34.89
C SER A 66 -75.34 -7.14 -34.39
N ASP A 67 -74.95 -6.88 -33.15
CA ASP A 67 -74.88 -5.57 -32.50
C ASP A 67 -73.59 -4.79 -32.81
N GLN A 68 -72.72 -5.35 -33.65
CA GLN A 68 -71.43 -4.77 -34.01
C GLN A 68 -71.37 -4.42 -35.51
N LYS A 69 -70.44 -3.53 -35.84
CA LYS A 69 -70.05 -3.17 -37.21
C LYS A 69 -68.54 -3.26 -37.36
N CYS A 70 -68.06 -3.67 -38.53
CA CYS A 70 -66.65 -3.55 -38.87
C CYS A 70 -66.31 -2.09 -39.17
N ILE A 71 -65.22 -1.57 -38.60
CA ILE A 71 -64.65 -0.27 -38.92
C ILE A 71 -63.22 -0.42 -39.42
N ILE A 72 -62.83 0.48 -40.31
CA ILE A 72 -61.44 0.62 -40.77
C ILE A 72 -60.76 1.62 -39.84
N VAL A 73 -59.73 1.17 -39.13
CA VAL A 73 -58.93 2.04 -38.25
C VAL A 73 -57.77 2.65 -39.03
N ASN A 74 -57.09 1.84 -39.84
CA ASN A 74 -56.11 2.28 -40.84
C ASN A 74 -56.01 1.25 -41.99
N ASP A 75 -55.05 1.45 -42.89
CA ASP A 75 -54.86 0.61 -44.09
C ASP A 75 -54.59 -0.88 -43.79
N TYR A 76 -54.16 -1.20 -42.56
CA TYR A 76 -53.74 -2.54 -42.15
C TYR A 76 -54.60 -3.14 -41.03
N PHE A 77 -55.40 -2.33 -40.34
CA PHE A 77 -56.16 -2.73 -39.17
C PHE A 77 -57.62 -2.29 -39.27
N SER A 78 -58.49 -3.28 -39.14
CA SER A 78 -59.94 -3.16 -39.03
C SER A 78 -60.42 -3.98 -37.85
N SER A 79 -61.50 -3.56 -37.21
CA SER A 79 -62.03 -4.25 -36.02
C SER A 79 -63.55 -4.14 -35.92
N CYS A 80 -64.16 -5.03 -35.14
CA CYS A 80 -65.57 -5.01 -34.82
C CYS A 80 -65.82 -4.14 -33.60
N VAL A 81 -66.65 -3.10 -33.75
CA VAL A 81 -67.07 -2.21 -32.66
C VAL A 81 -68.59 -2.20 -32.55
N SER A 82 -69.14 -1.82 -31.40
CA SER A 82 -70.61 -1.75 -31.23
C SER A 82 -71.21 -0.71 -32.19
N ARG A 83 -72.38 -1.02 -32.79
CA ARG A 83 -73.07 -0.13 -33.74
C ARG A 83 -73.51 1.18 -33.12
N ASP A 84 -74.03 1.10 -31.89
CA ASP A 84 -74.73 2.18 -31.21
C ASP A 84 -73.87 2.85 -30.13
N ALA A 85 -72.64 2.38 -29.93
CA ALA A 85 -71.76 2.97 -28.95
C ALA A 85 -71.22 4.32 -29.42
N LYS A 86 -71.31 5.33 -28.53
CA LYS A 86 -70.62 6.63 -28.71
C LYS A 86 -69.09 6.51 -28.70
N GLN A 87 -68.56 5.39 -28.20
CA GLN A 87 -67.14 5.08 -28.13
C GLN A 87 -66.88 3.74 -28.84
N GLU A 88 -65.81 3.68 -29.62
CA GLU A 88 -65.38 2.52 -30.39
C GLU A 88 -64.70 1.46 -29.51
N CYS A 89 -64.15 1.87 -28.37
CA CYS A 89 -63.35 1.05 -27.47
C CYS A 89 -63.55 1.47 -26.02
N LYS A 90 -63.23 0.56 -25.08
CA LYS A 90 -63.25 0.84 -23.65
C LYS A 90 -61.99 1.61 -23.25
N LYS A 91 -62.10 2.47 -22.23
CA LYS A 91 -60.94 3.09 -21.58
C LYS A 91 -59.96 1.99 -21.15
N ASP A 92 -58.67 2.25 -21.36
CA ASP A 92 -57.55 1.34 -21.05
C ASP A 92 -57.49 0.05 -21.88
N TYR A 93 -58.30 -0.06 -22.95
CA TYR A 93 -58.09 -1.12 -23.94
C TYR A 93 -56.74 -0.92 -24.63
N ASP A 94 -55.89 -1.94 -24.54
CA ASP A 94 -54.61 -2.03 -25.21
C ASP A 94 -54.25 -3.51 -25.41
N GLU A 95 -54.07 -3.97 -26.66
CA GLU A 95 -53.69 -5.35 -26.95
C GLU A 95 -52.79 -5.48 -28.19
N CYS A 96 -51.82 -6.40 -28.16
CA CYS A 96 -51.13 -6.84 -29.37
C CYS A 96 -52.12 -7.55 -30.30
N ILE A 97 -52.06 -7.22 -31.60
CA ILE A 97 -53.01 -7.78 -32.56
C ILE A 97 -52.39 -8.98 -33.28
N ASP A 98 -53.01 -10.15 -33.10
CA ASP A 98 -52.62 -11.37 -33.81
C ASP A 98 -52.57 -11.17 -35.33
N GLY A 99 -51.47 -11.63 -35.94
CA GLY A 99 -51.22 -11.48 -37.38
C GLY A 99 -50.68 -10.10 -37.78
N LEU A 100 -50.55 -9.16 -36.84
CA LEU A 100 -50.00 -7.82 -37.07
C LEU A 100 -48.83 -7.54 -36.13
N ASN A 101 -47.81 -6.84 -36.64
CA ASN A 101 -46.71 -6.35 -35.81
C ASN A 101 -47.05 -4.98 -35.21
N GLY A 102 -47.93 -4.96 -34.21
CA GLY A 102 -48.38 -3.74 -33.55
C GLY A 102 -49.46 -4.01 -32.50
N HIS A 103 -49.84 -2.96 -31.77
CA HIS A 103 -50.92 -3.02 -30.78
C HIS A 103 -52.03 -2.03 -31.11
N ALA A 104 -53.26 -2.40 -30.73
CA ALA A 104 -54.41 -1.52 -30.80
C ALA A 104 -54.71 -0.96 -29.42
N PHE A 105 -54.98 0.35 -29.34
CA PHE A 105 -55.22 1.05 -28.08
C PHE A 105 -56.39 2.02 -28.19
N CYS A 106 -57.02 2.32 -27.06
CA CYS A 106 -58.14 3.26 -27.00
C CYS A 106 -57.67 4.66 -26.57
N TYR A 107 -57.89 5.65 -27.44
CA TYR A 107 -57.59 7.05 -27.14
C TYR A 107 -58.85 7.91 -27.29
N ASN A 108 -59.29 8.55 -26.21
CA ASN A 108 -60.52 9.35 -26.18
C ASN A 108 -61.77 8.63 -26.72
N GLY A 109 -61.89 7.33 -26.45
CA GLY A 109 -62.99 6.50 -26.92
C GLY A 109 -62.91 6.10 -28.39
N LYS A 110 -61.82 6.42 -29.09
CA LYS A 110 -61.55 6.02 -30.48
C LYS A 110 -60.49 4.93 -30.52
N LEU A 111 -60.75 3.90 -31.33
CA LEU A 111 -59.81 2.80 -31.50
C LEU A 111 -58.68 3.24 -32.43
N SER A 112 -57.44 3.03 -32.01
CA SER A 112 -56.23 3.38 -32.76
C SER A 112 -55.29 2.18 -32.83
N PHE A 113 -54.37 2.18 -33.80
CA PHE A 113 -53.38 1.12 -33.96
C PHE A 113 -52.00 1.69 -34.18
N LEU A 114 -51.03 1.23 -33.37
CA LEU A 114 -49.63 1.56 -33.53
C LEU A 114 -48.89 0.35 -34.11
N LYS A 115 -48.36 0.53 -35.32
CA LYS A 115 -47.47 -0.44 -35.96
C LYS A 115 -46.08 -0.33 -35.35
N CYS A 116 -45.50 -1.46 -34.96
CA CYS A 116 -44.11 -1.53 -34.52
C CYS A 116 -43.15 -1.40 -35.70
N ASN A 117 -41.94 -0.88 -35.43
CA ASN A 117 -40.88 -0.82 -36.43
C ASN A 117 -40.43 -2.23 -36.85
N THR A 118 -39.71 -2.33 -37.97
CA THR A 118 -39.23 -3.61 -38.53
C THR A 118 -38.30 -4.40 -37.61
N ASN A 119 -37.57 -3.71 -36.73
CA ASN A 119 -36.69 -4.30 -35.70
C ASN A 119 -37.41 -4.54 -34.36
N GLN A 120 -38.69 -4.22 -34.27
CA GLN A 120 -39.50 -4.38 -33.07
C GLN A 120 -40.56 -5.45 -33.28
N LYS A 121 -40.97 -6.11 -32.20
CA LYS A 121 -42.19 -6.91 -32.14
C LYS A 121 -43.13 -6.36 -31.09
N CYS A 122 -44.43 -6.44 -31.35
CA CYS A 122 -45.41 -6.25 -30.30
C CYS A 122 -45.24 -7.36 -29.26
N HIS A 123 -45.09 -6.98 -27.99
CA HIS A 123 -44.95 -7.89 -26.89
C HIS A 123 -45.77 -7.41 -25.70
N VAL A 124 -46.43 -8.36 -25.03
CA VAL A 124 -47.16 -8.09 -23.79
C VAL A 124 -46.21 -8.37 -22.63
N VAL A 125 -45.81 -7.33 -21.92
CA VAL A 125 -44.97 -7.49 -20.72
C VAL A 125 -45.80 -8.04 -19.56
N SER A 126 -45.16 -8.51 -18.48
CA SER A 126 -45.83 -9.15 -17.34
C SER A 126 -46.90 -8.30 -16.63
N SER A 127 -46.92 -6.98 -16.84
CA SER A 127 -48.01 -6.11 -16.37
C SER A 127 -49.28 -6.16 -17.23
N GLY A 128 -49.28 -6.95 -18.31
CA GLY A 128 -50.39 -7.06 -19.27
C GLY A 128 -50.42 -5.93 -20.30
N ILE A 129 -49.45 -5.02 -20.30
CA ILE A 129 -49.44 -3.87 -21.20
C ILE A 129 -48.64 -4.20 -22.48
N PRO A 130 -49.20 -3.98 -23.67
CA PRO A 130 -48.49 -4.16 -24.94
C PRO A 130 -47.47 -3.06 -25.21
N PHE A 131 -46.31 -3.43 -25.75
CA PHE A 131 -45.32 -2.47 -26.26
C PHE A 131 -44.63 -2.99 -27.51
N CYS A 132 -44.17 -2.06 -28.36
CA CYS A 132 -43.22 -2.35 -29.42
C CYS A 132 -41.81 -2.43 -28.85
N VAL A 133 -41.24 -3.63 -28.84
CA VAL A 133 -39.93 -3.89 -28.22
C VAL A 133 -38.98 -4.52 -29.21
N ASN A 134 -37.69 -4.18 -29.14
CA ASN A 134 -36.69 -4.74 -30.03
C ASN A 134 -36.61 -6.27 -29.87
N THR A 135 -36.59 -7.00 -30.98
CA THR A 135 -36.60 -8.47 -30.98
C THR A 135 -35.42 -9.10 -30.27
N ASP A 136 -34.27 -8.45 -30.35
CA ASP A 136 -33.01 -8.76 -29.67
C ASP A 136 -33.09 -8.63 -28.13
N ARG A 137 -34.16 -8.00 -27.62
CA ARG A 137 -34.42 -7.87 -26.18
C ARG A 137 -35.53 -8.79 -25.66
N LEU A 138 -36.10 -9.66 -26.50
CA LEU A 138 -37.20 -10.54 -26.13
C LEU A 138 -36.73 -11.94 -25.75
N GLY A 139 -37.44 -12.57 -24.80
CA GLY A 139 -37.33 -14.01 -24.55
C GLY A 139 -36.35 -14.40 -23.45
N CYS A 140 -36.18 -13.56 -22.43
CA CYS A 140 -35.38 -13.92 -21.26
C CYS A 140 -36.22 -14.57 -20.15
N GLU A 141 -35.59 -15.45 -19.37
CA GLU A 141 -36.21 -16.09 -18.22
C GLU A 141 -36.17 -15.19 -16.98
N LYS A 142 -37.21 -15.26 -16.14
CA LYS A 142 -37.27 -14.50 -14.88
C LYS A 142 -36.06 -14.86 -14.01
N GLY A 143 -35.30 -13.84 -13.62
CA GLY A 143 -34.09 -14.02 -12.82
C GLY A 143 -32.80 -14.16 -13.63
N TYR A 144 -32.88 -14.24 -14.97
CA TYR A 144 -31.69 -14.18 -15.82
C TYR A 144 -30.89 -12.91 -15.53
N ARG A 145 -29.59 -13.08 -15.30
CA ARG A 145 -28.59 -12.01 -15.25
C ARG A 145 -27.28 -12.52 -15.85
N LYS A 146 -26.61 -11.72 -16.68
CA LYS A 146 -25.31 -12.07 -17.27
C LYS A 146 -24.46 -10.82 -17.52
N CYS A 147 -23.18 -10.82 -17.12
CA CYS A 147 -22.24 -9.77 -17.57
C CYS A 147 -22.13 -9.79 -19.10
N VAL A 148 -22.09 -8.61 -19.71
CA VAL A 148 -22.03 -8.49 -21.18
C VAL A 148 -20.60 -8.41 -21.65
N ASP A 149 -20.20 -9.31 -22.54
CA ASP A 149 -18.87 -9.31 -23.13
C ASP A 149 -18.59 -7.98 -23.85
N GLY A 150 -17.46 -7.35 -23.52
CA GLY A 150 -17.04 -6.07 -24.10
C GLY A 150 -17.75 -4.83 -23.55
N LYS A 151 -18.59 -4.94 -22.51
CA LYS A 151 -19.21 -3.79 -21.82
C LYS A 151 -19.05 -3.90 -20.32
N ASN A 152 -18.95 -2.76 -19.61
CA ASN A 152 -18.93 -2.73 -18.15
C ASN A 152 -20.37 -2.73 -17.59
N GLY A 153 -21.02 -3.88 -17.60
CA GLY A 153 -22.39 -4.02 -17.08
C GLY A 153 -22.93 -5.43 -17.26
N TYR A 154 -24.18 -5.64 -16.84
CA TYR A 154 -24.87 -6.91 -17.01
C TYR A 154 -26.26 -6.73 -17.60
N ASP A 155 -26.65 -7.69 -18.42
CA ASP A 155 -28.04 -7.87 -18.82
C ASP A 155 -28.82 -8.52 -17.68
N HIS A 156 -30.05 -8.08 -17.47
CA HIS A 156 -31.00 -8.72 -16.56
C HIS A 156 -32.38 -8.81 -17.20
N CYS A 157 -33.13 -9.84 -16.83
CA CYS A 157 -34.49 -10.00 -17.32
C CYS A 157 -35.50 -9.30 -16.40
N TYR A 158 -36.27 -8.39 -16.99
CA TYR A 158 -37.39 -7.72 -16.34
C TYR A 158 -38.62 -7.85 -17.23
N ASN A 159 -39.67 -8.50 -16.71
CA ASN A 159 -40.92 -8.73 -17.43
C ASN A 159 -40.77 -9.34 -18.84
N GLY A 160 -39.88 -10.33 -19.00
CA GLY A 160 -39.63 -11.00 -20.28
C GLY A 160 -38.71 -10.23 -21.25
N MET A 161 -38.23 -9.06 -20.82
CA MET A 161 -37.32 -8.20 -21.57
C MET A 161 -35.91 -8.19 -20.99
N LEU A 162 -34.92 -8.31 -21.88
CA LEU A 162 -33.51 -8.16 -21.56
C LEU A 162 -33.17 -6.67 -21.44
N LEU A 163 -32.72 -6.25 -20.26
CA LEU A 163 -32.32 -4.89 -19.95
C LEU A 163 -30.85 -4.86 -19.53
N PHE A 164 -30.07 -3.99 -20.15
CA PHE A 164 -28.68 -3.75 -19.76
C PHE A 164 -28.60 -2.79 -18.57
N ASN A 165 -27.90 -3.19 -17.51
CA ASN A 165 -27.55 -2.34 -16.39
C ASN A 165 -26.05 -2.05 -16.42
N GLU A 166 -25.69 -0.78 -16.63
CA GLU A 166 -24.31 -0.32 -16.70
C GLU A 166 -23.71 -0.15 -15.31
N CYS A 167 -22.47 -0.60 -15.12
CA CYS A 167 -21.73 -0.38 -13.89
C CYS A 167 -21.04 0.99 -13.90
N SER A 168 -21.06 1.67 -12.75
CA SER A 168 -20.29 2.90 -12.52
C SER A 168 -18.79 2.66 -12.74
N ALA A 169 -18.02 3.69 -13.09
CA ALA A 169 -16.59 3.57 -13.44
C ALA A 169 -15.71 2.98 -12.31
N ASP A 170 -16.15 3.10 -11.05
CA ASP A 170 -15.49 2.54 -9.86
C ASP A 170 -15.92 1.08 -9.55
N LYS A 171 -16.75 0.50 -10.42
CA LYS A 171 -17.31 -0.85 -10.28
C LYS A 171 -17.07 -1.68 -11.55
N ILE A 172 -16.96 -2.98 -11.37
CA ILE A 172 -16.86 -3.94 -12.46
C ILE A 172 -17.98 -4.98 -12.33
N CYS A 173 -18.51 -5.44 -13.46
CA CYS A 173 -19.44 -6.56 -13.45
C CYS A 173 -18.70 -7.85 -13.06
N THR A 174 -19.14 -8.49 -11.99
CA THR A 174 -18.57 -9.77 -11.54
C THR A 174 -19.66 -10.82 -11.36
N ALA A 175 -19.43 -12.01 -11.89
CA ALA A 175 -20.18 -13.21 -11.54
C ALA A 175 -19.33 -14.04 -10.57
N ILE A 176 -19.66 -14.00 -9.27
CA ILE A 176 -18.92 -14.75 -8.24
C ILE A 176 -19.66 -16.07 -7.98
N ASN A 177 -19.02 -17.20 -8.28
CA ASN A 177 -19.37 -18.55 -7.84
C ASN A 177 -20.86 -18.80 -7.53
N GLY A 178 -21.68 -18.92 -8.58
CA GLY A 178 -23.10 -19.29 -8.45
C GLY A 178 -24.05 -18.16 -8.05
N ASN A 179 -23.54 -16.95 -7.73
CA ASN A 179 -24.38 -15.78 -7.52
C ASN A 179 -24.68 -15.05 -8.84
N PRO A 180 -25.86 -14.41 -8.94
CA PRO A 180 -26.20 -13.59 -10.10
C PRO A 180 -25.19 -12.45 -10.26
N PRO A 181 -24.75 -12.12 -11.49
CA PRO A 181 -23.82 -11.03 -11.72
C PRO A 181 -24.34 -9.69 -11.19
N GLU A 182 -23.42 -8.93 -10.62
CA GLU A 182 -23.66 -7.61 -10.05
C GLU A 182 -22.46 -6.69 -10.25
N CYS A 183 -22.68 -5.38 -10.12
CA CYS A 183 -21.61 -4.38 -10.16
C CYS A 183 -20.93 -4.28 -8.78
N THR A 184 -19.74 -4.86 -8.67
CA THR A 184 -18.94 -4.81 -7.43
C THR A 184 -17.88 -3.73 -7.51
N LYS A 185 -17.56 -3.11 -6.37
CA LYS A 185 -16.50 -2.10 -6.30
C LYS A 185 -15.16 -2.73 -6.66
N ILE A 186 -14.39 -2.06 -7.52
CA ILE A 186 -13.03 -2.48 -7.84
C ILE A 186 -12.24 -2.47 -6.53
N ARG A 187 -11.83 -3.65 -6.04
CA ARG A 187 -10.80 -3.74 -5.01
C ARG A 187 -9.48 -3.34 -5.67
N PRO A 188 -8.78 -2.32 -5.19
CA PRO A 188 -7.50 -1.95 -5.76
C PRO A 188 -6.52 -3.12 -5.59
N GLU A 189 -5.77 -3.45 -6.64
CA GLU A 189 -4.78 -4.55 -6.66
C GLU A 189 -3.61 -4.27 -5.72
N CYS A 190 -3.40 -3.00 -5.40
CA CYS A 190 -2.33 -2.50 -4.55
C CYS A 190 -2.84 -1.35 -3.67
N GLY A 191 -2.21 -1.17 -2.50
CA GLY A 191 -2.48 -0.01 -1.64
C GLY A 191 -1.76 1.24 -2.14
N GLU A 192 -2.31 2.42 -1.85
CA GLU A 192 -1.60 3.69 -2.05
C GLU A 192 -0.21 3.63 -1.43
N ASN A 193 0.81 4.12 -2.16
CA ASN A 193 2.22 4.10 -1.79
C ASN A 193 2.93 2.74 -1.83
N TYR A 194 2.31 1.68 -2.33
CA TYR A 194 3.01 0.42 -2.62
C TYR A 194 4.03 0.64 -3.75
N SER A 195 5.28 0.26 -3.51
CA SER A 195 6.26 0.09 -4.60
C SER A 195 7.28 -1.00 -4.31
N LYS A 196 7.66 -1.74 -5.36
CA LYS A 196 8.53 -2.93 -5.26
C LYS A 196 9.46 -3.01 -6.47
N CYS A 197 10.74 -3.31 -6.27
CA CYS A 197 11.65 -3.66 -7.36
C CYS A 197 11.23 -4.98 -8.03
N ILE A 198 11.40 -5.07 -9.35
CA ILE A 198 11.03 -6.25 -10.12
C ILE A 198 12.24 -7.14 -10.37
N ASP A 199 12.13 -8.40 -9.95
CA ASP A 199 13.17 -9.40 -10.19
C ASP A 199 13.42 -9.54 -11.70
N GLY A 200 14.69 -9.40 -12.09
CA GLY A 200 15.11 -9.49 -13.50
C GLY A 200 14.92 -8.23 -14.33
N LYS A 201 14.45 -7.11 -13.77
CA LYS A 201 14.36 -5.81 -14.46
C LYS A 201 15.01 -4.69 -13.64
N ASN A 202 15.59 -3.69 -14.31
CA ASN A 202 16.07 -2.49 -13.64
C ASN A 202 14.94 -1.46 -13.49
N GLY A 203 14.04 -1.69 -12.54
CA GLY A 203 12.88 -0.83 -12.30
C GLY A 203 12.01 -1.33 -11.15
N TYR A 204 11.00 -0.54 -10.79
CA TYR A 204 10.03 -0.89 -9.75
C TYR A 204 8.59 -0.78 -10.27
N GLU A 205 7.68 -1.54 -9.67
CA GLU A 205 6.25 -1.28 -9.81
C GLU A 205 5.80 -0.31 -8.72
N ASN A 206 4.91 0.64 -9.05
CA ASN A 206 4.21 1.47 -8.09
C ASN A 206 2.69 1.41 -8.30
N CYS A 207 1.94 1.63 -7.22
CA CYS A 207 0.49 1.69 -7.30
C CYS A 207 0.02 3.07 -7.77
N VAL A 208 -0.65 3.13 -8.92
CA VAL A 208 -1.29 4.33 -9.46
C VAL A 208 -2.77 3.98 -9.70
N ASP A 209 -3.67 4.70 -9.03
CA ASP A 209 -5.14 4.49 -9.12
C ASP A 209 -5.58 3.04 -8.89
N GLY A 210 -4.92 2.34 -7.96
CA GLY A 210 -5.23 0.96 -7.61
C GLY A 210 -4.72 -0.09 -8.60
N LYS A 211 -3.88 0.30 -9.57
CA LYS A 211 -3.18 -0.60 -10.51
C LYS A 211 -1.66 -0.49 -10.37
N LEU A 212 -0.98 -1.60 -10.59
CA LEU A 212 0.48 -1.62 -10.66
C LEU A 212 0.95 -1.05 -12.01
N SER A 213 1.84 -0.05 -11.95
CA SER A 213 2.52 0.54 -13.09
C SER A 213 4.02 0.34 -12.95
N PHE A 214 4.72 -0.03 -14.01
CA PHE A 214 6.16 -0.24 -13.99
C PHE A 214 6.91 1.06 -14.33
N VAL A 215 7.87 1.41 -13.49
CA VAL A 215 8.80 2.53 -13.66
C VAL A 215 10.19 1.95 -13.89
N GLU A 216 10.74 2.19 -15.08
CA GLU A 216 12.09 1.78 -15.46
C GLU A 216 13.13 2.77 -14.92
N CYS A 217 14.21 2.26 -14.33
CA CYS A 217 15.36 3.07 -13.92
C CYS A 217 16.28 3.36 -15.11
N THR A 218 16.91 4.53 -15.12
CA THR A 218 17.90 4.87 -16.16
C THR A 218 19.16 4.00 -16.03
N ALA A 219 20.02 3.97 -17.04
CA ALA A 219 21.20 3.08 -17.10
C ALA A 219 22.25 3.35 -16.00
N ASP A 220 22.25 4.56 -15.44
CA ASP A 220 23.08 5.02 -14.32
C ASP A 220 22.40 4.86 -12.95
N GLN A 221 21.15 4.39 -12.94
CA GLN A 221 20.37 4.14 -11.74
C GLN A 221 20.16 2.65 -11.51
N LYS A 222 19.98 2.29 -10.24
CA LYS A 222 19.59 0.95 -9.81
C LYS A 222 18.32 1.03 -8.98
N CYS A 223 17.42 0.08 -9.19
CA CYS A 223 16.27 -0.06 -8.30
C CYS A 223 16.73 -0.53 -6.92
N VAL A 224 16.35 0.21 -5.88
CA VAL A 224 16.64 -0.14 -4.48
C VAL A 224 15.35 -0.20 -3.65
N PRO A 225 15.12 -1.30 -2.90
CA PRO A 225 13.99 -1.41 -2.00
C PRO A 225 14.25 -0.65 -0.67
N PHE A 226 13.25 0.09 -0.23
CA PHE A 226 13.17 0.80 1.05
C PHE A 226 11.93 0.29 1.82
N GLY A 227 12.03 -0.90 2.40
CA GLY A 227 10.91 -1.53 3.09
C GLY A 227 9.79 -1.93 2.13
N THR A 228 8.60 -1.32 2.27
CA THR A 228 7.44 -1.51 1.38
C THR A 228 7.45 -0.59 0.15
N LYS A 229 8.53 0.18 -0.03
CA LYS A 229 8.74 1.08 -1.15
C LYS A 229 9.94 0.66 -1.98
N ALA A 230 10.01 1.12 -3.21
CA ALA A 230 11.16 0.99 -4.08
C ALA A 230 11.35 2.28 -4.90
N SER A 231 12.60 2.59 -5.23
CA SER A 231 12.92 3.75 -6.07
C SER A 231 14.21 3.53 -6.86
N CYS A 232 14.38 4.29 -7.92
CA CYS A 232 15.60 4.33 -8.72
C CYS A 232 16.58 5.31 -8.08
N ILE A 233 17.77 4.84 -7.71
CA ILE A 233 18.84 5.67 -7.16
C ILE A 233 20.08 5.60 -8.04
N ILE A 234 20.84 6.70 -8.13
CA ILE A 234 22.11 6.72 -8.85
C ILE A 234 23.12 5.88 -8.08
N ASP A 235 23.77 4.93 -8.76
CA ASP A 235 24.80 4.07 -8.18
C ASP A 235 26.11 4.86 -8.10
N GLU A 236 26.25 5.75 -7.10
CA GLU A 236 27.53 6.43 -6.84
C GLU A 236 28.55 5.39 -6.35
N LYS A 237 29.46 5.00 -7.26
CA LYS A 237 30.44 3.92 -7.11
C LYS A 237 31.29 3.97 -5.83
N CYS A 238 31.50 5.15 -5.25
CA CYS A 238 32.06 5.32 -3.91
C CYS A 238 31.85 6.74 -3.38
N ASP A 239 31.83 6.88 -2.06
CA ASP A 239 31.79 8.17 -1.35
C ASP A 239 33.23 8.63 -1.08
N GLU A 240 33.60 9.81 -1.56
CA GLU A 240 34.93 10.44 -1.36
C GLU A 240 35.26 10.67 0.13
N THR A 241 34.27 10.59 1.01
CA THR A 241 34.44 10.74 2.46
C THR A 241 34.67 9.42 3.21
N ILE A 242 34.70 8.28 2.51
CA ILE A 242 34.83 6.95 3.11
C ILE A 242 36.08 6.23 2.63
N SER A 243 36.90 5.77 3.56
CA SER A 243 37.99 4.83 3.30
C SER A 243 37.94 3.63 4.26
N THR A 244 38.21 2.43 3.75
CA THR A 244 38.05 1.18 4.49
C THR A 244 39.27 0.29 4.39
N CYS A 245 39.65 -0.34 5.51
CA CYS A 245 40.72 -1.34 5.52
C CYS A 245 40.34 -2.56 4.68
N ASN A 246 41.27 -3.02 3.85
CA ASN A 246 41.09 -4.23 3.07
C ASN A 246 41.35 -5.45 3.97
N LYS A 247 40.39 -6.37 4.07
CA LYS A 247 40.52 -7.58 4.90
C LYS A 247 41.49 -8.62 4.30
N GLU A 248 41.70 -8.57 2.99
CA GLU A 248 42.50 -9.54 2.24
C GLU A 248 43.93 -9.05 1.94
N GLN A 249 44.19 -7.76 2.14
CA GLN A 249 45.47 -7.12 1.82
C GLN A 249 45.85 -6.13 2.92
N THR A 250 47.12 -6.04 3.29
CA THR A 250 47.60 -5.05 4.27
C THR A 250 47.57 -3.64 3.67
N GLY A 251 46.41 -2.98 3.72
CA GLY A 251 46.16 -1.67 3.12
C GLY A 251 44.73 -1.18 3.28
N PHE A 252 44.39 -0.05 2.70
CA PHE A 252 43.03 0.49 2.66
C PHE A 252 42.61 0.87 1.24
N LYS A 253 41.31 0.96 1.00
CA LYS A 253 40.72 1.53 -0.20
C LYS A 253 40.15 2.90 0.13
N GLU A 254 40.43 3.88 -0.72
CA GLU A 254 39.85 5.22 -0.67
C GLU A 254 39.21 5.54 -2.03
N CYS A 255 38.18 6.38 -2.01
CA CYS A 255 37.54 6.83 -3.23
C CYS A 255 38.29 8.05 -3.78
N VAL A 256 38.87 7.92 -4.97
CA VAL A 256 39.55 9.02 -5.68
C VAL A 256 38.91 9.13 -7.05
N ASN A 257 38.37 10.31 -7.39
CA ASN A 257 37.67 10.54 -8.66
C ASN A 257 36.56 9.51 -8.94
N LYS A 258 35.74 9.19 -7.93
CA LYS A 258 34.65 8.19 -8.01
C LYS A 258 35.09 6.74 -8.31
N GLU A 259 36.36 6.41 -8.11
CA GLU A 259 36.88 5.04 -8.17
C GLU A 259 37.63 4.65 -6.90
N TYR A 260 37.46 3.40 -6.45
CA TYR A 260 38.22 2.88 -5.31
C TYR A 260 39.67 2.61 -5.71
N VAL A 261 40.58 3.38 -5.12
CA VAL A 261 42.02 3.20 -5.24
C VAL A 261 42.55 2.47 -4.00
N PHE A 262 43.31 1.40 -4.20
CA PHE A 262 43.93 0.66 -3.11
C PHE A 262 45.30 1.24 -2.76
N ARG A 263 45.51 1.57 -1.48
CA ARG A 263 46.80 1.94 -0.90
C ARG A 263 47.30 0.85 0.02
N LYS A 264 48.43 0.25 -0.34
CA LYS A 264 49.11 -0.78 0.46
C LYS A 264 49.87 -0.12 1.63
N CYS A 265 49.70 -0.65 2.83
CA CYS A 265 50.54 -0.30 3.98
C CYS A 265 51.91 -0.99 3.88
N SER A 266 52.96 -0.37 4.42
CA SER A 266 54.27 -1.00 4.50
C SER A 266 54.27 -2.19 5.47
N ASP A 267 55.29 -3.05 5.40
CA ASP A 267 55.36 -4.26 6.24
C ASP A 267 55.48 -3.96 7.74
N THR A 268 55.89 -2.73 8.09
CA THR A 268 55.96 -2.19 9.46
C THR A 268 54.65 -1.53 9.93
N GLU A 269 53.66 -1.42 9.05
CA GLU A 269 52.38 -0.76 9.30
C GLU A 269 51.20 -1.74 9.23
N GLN A 270 50.11 -1.38 9.90
CA GLN A 270 48.81 -2.03 9.85
C GLN A 270 47.77 -1.00 9.43
N CYS A 271 46.74 -1.48 8.75
CA CYS A 271 45.59 -0.63 8.46
C CYS A 271 44.75 -0.46 9.73
N VAL A 272 44.45 0.78 10.11
CA VAL A 272 43.58 1.13 11.22
C VAL A 272 42.41 1.93 10.68
N ALA A 273 41.20 1.52 11.05
CA ALA A 273 39.98 2.25 10.78
C ALA A 273 39.64 3.16 11.99
N ASP A 274 39.45 4.45 11.72
CA ASP A 274 38.99 5.47 12.66
C ASP A 274 37.72 6.12 12.10
N GLY A 275 36.57 5.63 12.57
CA GLY A 275 35.26 6.04 12.05
C GLY A 275 35.09 5.72 10.56
N LYS A 276 34.93 6.77 9.74
CA LYS A 276 34.76 6.66 8.28
C LYS A 276 36.08 6.59 7.50
N PHE A 277 37.22 6.72 8.17
CA PHE A 277 38.53 6.78 7.54
C PHE A 277 39.37 5.57 7.89
N ALA A 278 40.12 5.06 6.94
CA ALA A 278 41.15 4.05 7.12
C ALA A 278 42.52 4.65 6.74
N SER A 279 43.54 4.32 7.53
CA SER A 279 44.91 4.77 7.31
C SER A 279 45.93 3.72 7.77
N CYS A 280 47.15 3.81 7.26
CA CYS A 280 48.26 2.97 7.73
C CYS A 280 48.86 3.57 9.01
N LYS A 281 49.01 2.76 10.04
CA LYS A 281 49.65 3.11 11.32
C LYS A 281 50.72 2.07 11.66
N PRO A 282 51.78 2.40 12.42
CA PRO A 282 52.78 1.41 12.84
C PRO A 282 52.15 0.22 13.60
N LYS A 283 52.65 -1.00 13.38
CA LYS A 283 52.17 -2.22 14.09
C LYS A 283 52.44 -2.19 15.60
N ASN A 284 53.54 -1.56 15.99
CA ASN A 284 53.92 -1.30 17.38
C ASN A 284 54.19 0.19 17.54
N PRO A 285 53.16 1.02 17.78
CA PRO A 285 53.43 2.33 18.33
C PRO A 285 54.05 2.07 19.72
N GLY A 286 55.25 2.59 19.98
CA GLY A 286 55.77 2.65 21.35
C GLY A 286 54.75 3.34 22.27
N PRO A 287 54.88 3.23 23.60
CA PRO A 287 53.94 3.89 24.50
C PRO A 287 53.88 5.38 24.17
N VAL A 288 52.75 5.81 23.61
CA VAL A 288 52.48 7.22 23.36
C VAL A 288 52.30 7.85 24.73
N CYS A 289 53.31 8.57 25.18
CA CYS A 289 53.23 9.36 26.40
C CYS A 289 52.92 10.82 26.04
N ASP A 290 52.18 11.51 26.89
CA ASP A 290 51.91 12.93 26.70
C ASP A 290 53.19 13.72 26.99
N GLN A 291 53.60 14.63 26.09
CA GLN A 291 54.83 15.40 26.25
C GLN A 291 54.86 16.11 27.62
N GLY A 292 55.93 15.90 28.41
CA GLY A 292 56.05 16.46 29.78
C GLY A 292 55.32 15.66 30.86
N SER A 293 54.64 14.57 30.52
CA SER A 293 54.11 13.63 31.51
C SER A 293 55.25 12.88 32.20
N GLY A 294 55.15 12.67 33.51
CA GLY A 294 56.14 11.91 34.25
C GLY A 294 55.63 11.29 35.54
N LYS A 295 56.31 10.24 35.96
CA LYS A 295 56.01 9.46 37.18
C LYS A 295 57.29 9.07 37.90
N CYS A 296 57.26 9.04 39.23
CA CYS A 296 58.35 8.48 40.00
C CYS A 296 58.55 6.99 39.68
N VAL A 297 59.82 6.56 39.57
CA VAL A 297 60.14 5.15 39.28
C VAL A 297 60.18 4.37 40.59
N PRO A 298 59.39 3.29 40.72
CA PRO A 298 59.45 2.44 41.91
C PRO A 298 60.87 1.93 42.18
N ASN A 299 61.31 2.00 43.44
CA ASN A 299 62.63 1.55 43.91
C ASN A 299 63.84 2.32 43.34
N GLN A 300 63.64 3.48 42.71
CA GLN A 300 64.73 4.38 42.29
C GLN A 300 64.45 5.82 42.74
N ASN A 301 65.49 6.56 43.13
CA ASN A 301 65.35 7.99 43.46
C ASN A 301 65.38 8.83 42.17
N GLY A 302 64.30 8.78 41.40
CA GLY A 302 64.16 9.50 40.12
C GLY A 302 62.80 9.31 39.48
N TYR A 303 62.54 10.03 38.39
CA TYR A 303 61.30 9.95 37.62
C TYR A 303 61.55 9.68 36.14
N GLN A 304 60.56 9.13 35.45
CA GLN A 304 60.52 9.09 33.99
C GLN A 304 59.73 10.30 33.49
N GLU A 305 60.23 11.00 32.49
CA GLU A 305 59.56 12.10 31.79
C GLU A 305 59.42 11.75 30.31
N CYS A 306 58.26 12.03 29.73
CA CYS A 306 58.03 11.89 28.31
C CYS A 306 58.69 13.01 27.51
N VAL A 307 59.67 12.65 26.69
CA VAL A 307 60.37 13.54 25.76
C VAL A 307 60.31 12.92 24.37
N ASN A 308 59.71 13.61 23.40
CA ASN A 308 59.59 13.14 22.01
C ASN A 308 58.95 11.75 21.88
N ASN A 309 57.85 11.51 22.61
CA ASN A 309 57.13 10.22 22.67
C ASN A 309 57.92 9.05 23.28
N ASP A 310 59.00 9.31 24.03
CA ASP A 310 59.75 8.29 24.77
C ASP A 310 59.96 8.70 26.24
N TYR A 311 59.88 7.73 27.16
CA TYR A 311 60.15 7.96 28.58
C TYR A 311 61.66 7.99 28.86
N VAL A 312 62.16 9.15 29.30
CA VAL A 312 63.54 9.37 29.70
C VAL A 312 63.64 9.41 31.23
N PHE A 313 64.54 8.62 31.81
CA PHE A 313 64.76 8.61 33.25
C PHE A 313 65.63 9.79 33.70
N ARG A 314 65.20 10.47 34.76
CA ARG A 314 65.92 11.55 35.45
C ARG A 314 66.12 11.18 36.91
N GLN A 315 67.39 11.10 37.32
CA GLN A 315 67.77 10.79 38.69
C GLN A 315 67.73 12.05 39.57
N CYS A 316 67.14 11.95 40.76
CA CYS A 316 67.16 12.99 41.77
C CYS A 316 68.47 12.96 42.56
N LYS A 317 68.92 14.13 43.07
CA LYS A 317 70.10 14.20 43.94
C LYS A 317 69.82 13.51 45.29
N ASP A 318 70.87 13.14 46.01
CA ASP A 318 70.74 12.52 47.34
C ASP A 318 70.05 13.42 48.38
N THR A 319 70.10 14.74 48.18
CA THR A 319 69.41 15.75 49.00
C THR A 319 67.93 15.92 48.62
N GLU A 320 67.49 15.29 47.53
CA GLU A 320 66.16 15.38 46.94
C GLU A 320 65.46 14.02 46.97
N LYS A 321 64.13 14.04 46.92
CA LYS A 321 63.27 12.87 46.71
C LYS A 321 62.37 13.12 45.51
N CYS A 322 62.07 12.07 44.77
CA CYS A 322 61.03 12.15 43.75
C CYS A 322 59.66 12.34 44.39
N VAL A 323 58.85 13.25 43.85
CA VAL A 323 57.47 13.52 44.29
C VAL A 323 56.56 13.62 43.07
N ASP A 324 55.44 12.89 43.10
CA ASP A 324 54.34 13.01 42.14
C ASP A 324 53.43 14.17 42.57
N LEU A 325 53.35 15.24 41.78
CA LEU A 325 52.68 16.49 42.16
C LEU A 325 51.19 16.56 41.76
N ARG A 326 50.75 15.68 40.84
CA ARG A 326 49.36 15.43 40.34
C ARG A 326 49.44 14.62 39.04
N PRO A 327 48.35 14.08 38.43
CA PRO A 327 48.29 12.71 37.92
C PRO A 327 49.28 12.33 36.80
N PHE A 328 50.05 13.27 36.26
CA PHE A 328 51.06 13.04 35.23
C PHE A 328 52.31 13.91 35.39
N VAL A 329 52.63 14.43 36.59
CA VAL A 329 53.85 15.24 36.80
C VAL A 329 54.64 14.73 37.99
N ALA A 330 55.89 14.32 37.73
CA ALA A 330 56.86 13.93 38.74
C ALA A 330 58.09 14.85 38.69
N THR A 331 58.64 15.17 39.85
CA THR A 331 59.83 16.02 39.94
C THR A 331 60.65 15.71 41.19
N CYS A 332 61.89 16.21 41.24
CA CYS A 332 62.78 16.09 42.40
C CYS A 332 62.57 17.28 43.34
N GLN A 333 62.25 17.01 44.61
CA GLN A 333 62.08 18.03 45.64
C GLN A 333 62.99 17.81 46.85
N PRO A 334 63.42 18.87 47.57
CA PRO A 334 64.25 18.73 48.76
C PRO A 334 63.60 17.84 49.83
N LYS A 335 64.40 17.01 50.51
CA LYS A 335 63.90 16.11 51.57
C LYS A 335 63.33 16.85 52.78
N ASN A 336 63.79 18.08 53.05
CA ASN A 336 63.33 18.95 54.16
C ASN A 336 63.25 20.41 53.69
N PRO A 337 62.09 20.90 53.21
CA PRO A 337 61.88 22.33 53.06
C PRO A 337 61.71 22.94 54.45
N GLY A 338 62.67 23.75 54.91
CA GLY A 338 62.59 24.42 56.21
C GLY A 338 61.37 25.33 56.31
N LEU A 339 60.61 25.20 57.40
CA LEU A 339 59.55 26.12 57.82
C LEU A 339 60.18 27.46 58.23
N VAL A 340 59.93 28.51 57.45
CA VAL A 340 60.15 29.90 57.87
C VAL A 340 58.83 30.63 57.65
N CYS A 341 58.15 30.98 58.74
CA CYS A 341 57.12 32.02 58.72
C CYS A 341 57.76 33.27 59.34
N ASP A 342 58.07 34.28 58.53
CA ASP A 342 58.49 35.57 59.05
C ASP A 342 57.25 36.33 59.60
N GLN A 343 57.30 36.62 60.91
CA GLN A 343 56.53 37.62 61.66
C GLN A 343 54.98 37.59 61.55
N GLY A 344 54.33 36.89 62.47
CA GLY A 344 52.88 37.01 62.70
C GLY A 344 52.53 38.04 63.78
N THR A 345 51.54 38.89 63.52
CA THR A 345 50.69 39.52 64.55
C THR A 345 49.57 38.55 64.95
N ASP A 346 49.13 38.58 66.21
CA ASP A 346 48.30 37.62 66.97
C ASP A 346 46.91 37.19 66.41
N THR A 347 46.63 37.28 65.12
CA THR A 347 45.32 36.95 64.52
C THR A 347 45.28 35.70 63.64
N GLU A 348 46.37 34.95 63.50
CA GLU A 348 46.43 33.78 62.60
C GLU A 348 46.93 32.52 63.32
N LYS A 349 46.26 31.37 63.12
CA LYS A 349 46.73 30.06 63.56
C LYS A 349 47.25 29.28 62.35
N CYS A 350 48.51 28.85 62.40
CA CYS A 350 49.10 27.98 61.39
C CYS A 350 48.46 26.59 61.45
N VAL A 351 47.89 26.14 60.33
CA VAL A 351 47.40 24.76 60.19
C VAL A 351 48.31 24.02 59.21
N ASN A 352 48.83 22.89 59.66
CA ASN A 352 49.69 22.00 58.88
C ASN A 352 48.83 20.93 58.20
N ASN A 353 48.58 21.07 56.90
CA ASN A 353 47.83 20.11 56.09
C ASN A 353 48.76 19.23 55.24
N GLY A 354 49.87 18.78 55.82
CA GLY A 354 50.71 17.71 55.26
C GLY A 354 51.53 18.04 54.02
N PHE A 355 51.33 19.18 53.33
CA PHE A 355 52.15 19.59 52.17
C PHE A 355 52.42 21.09 52.03
N PHE A 356 51.61 21.99 52.60
CA PHE A 356 51.93 23.43 52.75
C PHE A 356 51.38 23.95 54.08
N ALA A 357 52.12 24.82 54.76
CA ALA A 357 51.58 25.64 55.85
C ALA A 357 50.90 26.87 55.22
N SER A 358 49.64 27.12 55.57
CA SER A 358 48.94 28.35 55.16
C SER A 358 48.29 28.99 56.37
N CYS A 359 48.46 30.30 56.53
CA CYS A 359 47.68 31.06 57.49
C CYS A 359 46.26 31.23 56.94
N LYS A 360 45.26 30.86 57.74
CA LYS A 360 43.85 31.16 57.42
C LYS A 360 43.24 31.98 58.54
N PRO A 361 42.48 33.04 58.22
CA PRO A 361 41.62 33.71 59.18
C PRO A 361 40.49 32.76 59.61
N LYS A 362 40.11 32.80 60.89
CA LYS A 362 38.98 32.01 61.42
C LYS A 362 37.70 32.35 60.65
N ILE A 363 37.15 31.40 59.91
CA ILE A 363 35.81 31.45 59.35
C ILE A 363 34.99 30.37 60.05
N SER A 364 33.82 30.78 60.56
CA SER A 364 32.81 30.00 61.27
C SER A 364 32.25 28.84 60.45
N ASP A 365 31.75 27.81 61.16
CA ASP A 365 31.26 26.53 60.65
C ASP A 365 30.20 26.63 59.51
N PRO A 366 30.10 25.62 58.62
CA PRO A 366 29.21 25.67 57.46
C PRO A 366 27.73 25.47 57.85
N VAL A 367 26.91 26.46 57.48
CA VAL A 367 25.45 26.45 57.59
C VAL A 367 24.86 25.50 56.55
N CYS A 368 24.17 24.45 56.96
CA CYS A 368 23.32 23.65 56.07
C CYS A 368 21.99 24.38 55.79
N ASP A 369 21.28 24.02 54.71
CA ASP A 369 20.02 24.65 54.31
C ASP A 369 18.82 23.92 54.95
N GLU A 370 18.11 24.59 55.86
CA GLU A 370 16.94 24.05 56.61
C GLU A 370 15.74 23.64 55.74
N SER A 371 15.76 23.97 54.44
CA SER A 371 14.68 23.63 53.51
C SER A 371 14.88 22.30 52.76
N ILE A 372 16.02 21.63 52.97
CA ILE A 372 16.45 20.45 52.21
C ILE A 372 16.57 19.23 53.14
N ALA A 373 15.87 18.15 52.78
CA ALA A 373 16.08 16.83 53.37
C ALA A 373 16.31 15.80 52.25
N THR A 374 17.36 14.99 52.40
CA THR A 374 17.86 14.06 51.36
C THR A 374 18.01 12.67 51.92
N CYS A 375 17.54 11.65 51.19
CA CYS A 375 17.78 10.26 51.57
C CYS A 375 19.29 9.98 51.59
N ASN A 376 19.76 9.29 52.62
CA ASN A 376 21.17 8.97 52.77
C ASN A 376 21.48 7.68 51.98
N ASP A 377 22.49 7.72 51.12
CA ASP A 377 22.84 6.59 50.25
C ASP A 377 23.60 5.47 51.01
N GLU A 378 24.17 5.78 52.17
CA GLU A 378 24.96 4.84 52.99
C GLU A 378 24.14 4.22 54.14
N ARG A 379 23.04 4.86 54.57
CA ARG A 379 22.20 4.45 55.70
C ARG A 379 20.72 4.57 55.35
N THR A 380 19.88 3.60 55.76
CA THR A 380 18.43 3.63 55.50
C THR A 380 17.74 4.70 56.34
N GLY A 381 17.73 5.93 55.84
CA GLY A 381 17.20 7.13 56.51
C GLY A 381 17.38 8.37 55.63
N PHE A 382 17.21 9.56 56.21
CA PHE A 382 17.48 10.83 55.53
C PHE A 382 18.21 11.81 56.42
N ASP A 383 19.00 12.68 55.81
CA ASP A 383 19.64 13.83 56.47
C ASP A 383 18.78 15.07 56.25
N GLU A 384 18.52 15.82 57.32
CA GLU A 384 17.85 17.12 57.28
C GLU A 384 18.61 18.14 58.12
N CYS A 385 18.55 19.40 57.72
CA CYS A 385 19.19 20.48 58.47
C CYS A 385 18.22 21.06 59.51
N VAL A 386 18.61 21.04 60.78
CA VAL A 386 17.84 21.62 61.90
C VAL A 386 18.78 22.54 62.67
N ASP A 387 18.42 23.82 62.83
CA ASP A 387 19.23 24.82 63.53
C ASP A 387 20.67 24.93 62.99
N SER A 388 20.83 24.88 61.67
CA SER A 388 22.13 24.89 60.97
C SER A 388 23.04 23.67 61.24
N GLU A 389 22.53 22.60 61.84
CA GLU A 389 23.23 21.32 61.99
C GLU A 389 22.55 20.22 61.17
N LEU A 390 23.35 19.36 60.53
CA LEU A 390 22.85 18.23 59.75
C LEU A 390 22.51 17.06 60.69
N ILE A 391 21.23 16.70 60.74
CA ILE A 391 20.71 15.61 61.59
C ILE A 391 20.25 14.45 60.70
N PHE A 392 20.70 13.24 61.05
CA PHE A 392 20.26 12.01 60.39
C PHE A 392 19.07 11.38 61.12
N THR A 393 17.99 11.11 60.39
CA THR A 393 16.81 10.38 60.88
C THR A 393 16.74 8.99 60.23
N GLU A 394 16.81 7.95 61.06
CA GLU A 394 16.79 6.56 60.61
C GLU A 394 15.37 6.04 60.35
N CYS A 395 15.15 5.34 59.22
CA CYS A 395 13.89 4.67 58.94
C CYS A 395 13.83 3.32 59.67
N THR A 396 12.65 2.92 60.14
CA THR A 396 12.47 1.58 60.70
C THR A 396 12.60 0.50 59.61
N ALA A 397 12.88 -0.75 60.00
CA ALA A 397 13.13 -1.85 59.05
C ALA A 397 11.99 -2.13 58.05
N GLU A 398 10.76 -1.70 58.34
CA GLU A 398 9.59 -1.81 57.46
C GLU A 398 9.34 -0.57 56.60
N GLN A 399 10.17 0.46 56.75
CA GLN A 399 10.07 1.73 56.02
C GLN A 399 11.23 1.87 55.04
N LYS A 400 10.96 2.58 53.95
CA LYS A 400 11.97 3.04 53.00
C LYS A 400 11.99 4.56 52.95
N CYS A 401 13.17 5.14 52.77
CA CYS A 401 13.27 6.57 52.53
C CYS A 401 12.76 6.88 51.11
N VAL A 402 11.84 7.84 51.00
CA VAL A 402 11.30 8.31 49.72
C VAL A 402 11.48 9.82 49.63
N PRO A 403 12.12 10.35 48.57
CA PRO A 403 12.19 11.78 48.33
C PRO A 403 10.86 12.33 47.80
N PHE A 404 10.42 13.45 48.37
CA PHE A 404 9.27 14.26 47.98
C PHE A 404 9.72 15.69 47.68
N GLY A 405 10.21 15.93 46.46
CA GLY A 405 10.74 17.24 46.08
C GLY A 405 12.04 17.56 46.81
N THR A 406 12.09 18.69 47.53
CA THR A 406 13.25 19.07 48.38
C THR A 406 13.24 18.41 49.76
N LYS A 407 12.26 17.54 50.05
CA LYS A 407 12.17 16.82 51.33
C LYS A 407 12.33 15.32 51.12
N ALA A 408 12.64 14.61 52.20
CA ALA A 408 12.65 13.15 52.26
C ALA A 408 11.86 12.68 53.50
N SER A 409 11.30 11.48 53.43
CA SER A 409 10.61 10.87 54.58
C SER A 409 10.60 9.36 54.52
N CYS A 410 10.52 8.73 55.69
CA CYS A 410 10.38 7.29 55.85
C CYS A 410 8.92 6.86 55.67
N VAL A 411 8.65 6.05 54.66
CA VAL A 411 7.29 5.59 54.32
C VAL A 411 7.25 4.07 54.37
N ARG A 412 6.18 3.48 54.95
CA ARG A 412 5.95 2.03 54.86
C ARG A 412 5.61 1.67 53.42
N GLY A 413 6.27 0.65 52.88
CA GLY A 413 5.86 0.07 51.60
C GLY A 413 4.63 -0.78 51.80
N ASP A 414 3.56 -0.52 51.04
CA ASP A 414 2.44 -1.46 50.88
C ASP A 414 2.87 -2.72 50.12
#